data_AF-A0A520DWM3-F1
#
_entry.id   AF-A0A520DWM3-F1
#
_cell.length_a   1.000
_cell.length_b   1.000
_cell.length_c   1.000
_cell.angle_alpha   90.00
_cell.angle_beta   90.00
_cell.angle_gamma   90.00
#
_symmetry.space_group_name_H-M   'P 1'
#
loop_
_entity.id
_entity.type
_entity.pdbx_description
1 polymer ?
#
loop_
_entity_poly.entity_id
_entity_poly.type
_entity_poly.pdbx_seq_one_letter_code
_entity_poly.pdbx_strand_id
1 'polypeptide(L)'
;MENYNICTSEVIEVLGTIAFAISGTFTAMQRKLDPFGVLIIAFVTAIGGGTVRDLLIGDTPVAWMRDMQTCLIVLFTALATMFFKTHVQKLKITLFLFDSMGLGLFTMVGILKGIAFGLNPGICIALGTITGCFGGIIRDTLLNTIPLV
;
A
#
# COMPACT_ATOMS: atom_id res chain seq x y z
N MET A 1 -21.39 17.02 8.63
CA MET A 1 -21.01 15.99 7.65
C MET A 1 -19.48 15.78 7.57
N GLU A 2 -18.65 16.49 8.35
CA GLU A 2 -17.18 16.30 8.33
C GLU A 2 -16.68 15.03 9.03
N ASN A 3 -17.35 14.57 10.10
CA ASN A 3 -16.89 13.40 10.87
C ASN A 3 -17.03 12.06 10.13
N TYR A 4 -17.88 11.98 9.10
CA TYR A 4 -18.05 10.76 8.30
C TYR A 4 -16.88 10.53 7.33
N ASN A 5 -16.20 11.59 6.88
CA ASN A 5 -15.12 11.50 5.88
C ASN A 5 -13.81 10.99 6.49
N ILE A 6 -13.54 11.31 7.76
CA ILE A 6 -12.31 10.89 8.43
C ILE A 6 -12.33 9.39 8.72
N CYS A 7 -13.40 8.89 9.37
CA CYS A 7 -13.53 7.46 9.70
C CYS A 7 -13.58 6.56 8.45
N THR A 8 -14.20 7.02 7.37
CA THR A 8 -14.22 6.26 6.10
C THR A 8 -12.85 6.22 5.42
N SER A 9 -12.10 7.32 5.42
CA SER A 9 -10.75 7.36 4.85
C SER A 9 -9.76 6.44 5.59
N GLU A 10 -9.86 6.36 6.92
CA GLU A 10 -9.04 5.47 7.75
C GLU A 10 -9.30 3.99 7.43
N VAL A 11 -10.57 3.60 7.31
CA VAL A 11 -10.93 2.22 6.93
C VAL A 11 -10.38 1.86 5.56
N ILE A 12 -10.46 2.77 4.58
CA ILE A 12 -9.93 2.56 3.24
C ILE A 12 -8.40 2.45 3.27
N GLU A 13 -7.71 3.27 4.07
CA GLU A 13 -6.26 3.22 4.22
C GLU A 13 -5.79 1.91 4.86
N VAL A 14 -6.52 1.40 5.88
CA VAL A 14 -6.26 0.08 6.47
C VAL A 14 -6.46 -1.03 5.45
N LEU A 15 -7.57 -1.02 4.69
CA LEU A 15 -7.83 -2.02 3.67
C LEU A 15 -6.79 -1.99 2.54
N GLY A 16 -6.36 -0.79 2.10
CA GLY A 16 -5.31 -0.61 1.12
C GLY A 16 -3.97 -1.13 1.62
N THR A 17 -3.62 -0.83 2.87
CA THR A 17 -2.42 -1.33 3.54
C THR A 17 -2.40 -2.85 3.59
N ILE A 18 -3.51 -3.49 3.96
CA ILE A 18 -3.65 -4.95 3.98
C ILE A 18 -3.47 -5.52 2.56
N ALA A 19 -4.17 -4.96 1.57
CA ALA A 19 -4.09 -5.43 0.19
C ALA A 19 -2.64 -5.37 -0.35
N PHE A 20 -1.94 -4.25 -0.17
CA PHE A 20 -0.55 -4.14 -0.62
C PHE A 20 0.44 -4.93 0.23
N ALA A 21 0.22 -5.11 1.53
CA ALA A 21 1.04 -6.00 2.36
C ALA A 21 0.94 -7.45 1.87
N ILE A 22 -0.28 -7.92 1.56
CA ILE A 22 -0.50 -9.26 0.98
C ILE A 22 0.20 -9.36 -0.38
N SER A 23 0.01 -8.37 -1.25
CA SER A 23 0.63 -8.31 -2.59
C SER A 23 2.17 -8.36 -2.49
N GLY A 24 2.79 -7.48 -1.70
CA GLY A 24 4.24 -7.45 -1.47
C GLY A 24 4.79 -8.75 -0.89
N THR A 25 4.11 -9.31 0.11
CA THR A 25 4.46 -10.59 0.71
C THR A 25 4.47 -11.71 -0.33
N PHE A 26 3.41 -11.83 -1.13
CA PHE A 26 3.34 -12.86 -2.16
C PHE A 26 4.43 -12.71 -3.23
N THR A 27 4.69 -11.49 -3.73
CA THR A 27 5.74 -11.26 -4.74
C THR A 27 7.12 -11.61 -4.19
N ALA A 28 7.42 -11.18 -2.95
CA ALA A 28 8.69 -11.49 -2.28
C ALA A 28 8.90 -13.00 -2.10
N MET A 29 7.85 -13.72 -1.71
CA MET A 29 7.89 -15.17 -1.55
C MET A 29 8.07 -15.92 -2.88
N GLN A 30 7.54 -15.40 -3.99
CA GLN A 30 7.78 -15.94 -5.33
C GLN A 30 9.23 -15.74 -5.76
N ARG A 31 9.87 -14.65 -5.31
CA ARG A 31 11.30 -14.38 -5.49
C ARG A 31 12.18 -15.16 -4.52
N LYS A 32 11.61 -16.04 -3.70
CA LYS A 32 12.30 -16.91 -2.72
C LYS A 32 13.20 -16.13 -1.75
N LEU A 33 12.79 -14.90 -1.40
CA LEU A 33 13.42 -14.17 -0.31
C LEU A 33 13.24 -14.91 1.02
N ASP A 34 14.16 -14.67 1.95
CA ASP A 34 14.05 -15.13 3.32
C ASP A 34 12.93 -14.38 4.07
N PRO A 35 12.47 -14.85 5.23
CA PRO A 35 11.35 -14.23 5.96
C PRO A 35 11.58 -12.74 6.24
N PHE A 36 12.82 -12.33 6.52
CA PHE A 36 13.14 -10.93 6.77
C PHE A 36 13.01 -10.09 5.50
N GLY A 37 13.55 -10.55 4.36
CA GLY A 37 13.36 -9.89 3.07
C GLY A 37 11.88 -9.80 2.68
N VAL A 38 11.08 -10.83 2.96
CA VAL A 38 9.63 -10.81 2.73
C VAL A 38 8.94 -9.73 3.57
N LEU A 39 9.30 -9.58 4.85
CA LEU A 39 8.74 -8.52 5.70
C LEU A 39 9.10 -7.12 5.20
N ILE A 40 10.35 -6.90 4.77
CA ILE A 40 10.78 -5.61 4.21
C ILE A 40 9.96 -5.28 2.97
N ILE A 41 9.83 -6.22 2.03
CA ILE A 41 9.09 -5.99 0.79
C ILE A 41 7.60 -5.74 1.08
N ALA A 42 6.98 -6.51 1.98
CA ALA A 42 5.61 -6.27 2.40
C ALA A 42 5.41 -4.86 2.96
N PHE A 43 6.35 -4.41 3.80
CA PHE A 43 6.33 -3.10 4.42
C PHE A 43 6.45 -1.98 3.39
N VAL A 44 7.50 -1.96 2.58
CA VAL A 44 7.69 -0.90 1.57
C VAL A 44 6.58 -0.88 0.52
N THR A 45 5.98 -2.03 0.19
CA THR A 45 4.83 -2.08 -0.72
C THR A 45 3.60 -1.42 -0.10
N ALA A 46 3.31 -1.73 1.16
CA ALA A 46 2.11 -1.27 1.85
C ALA A 46 2.14 0.23 2.20
N ILE A 47 3.28 0.75 2.64
CA ILE A 47 3.41 2.15 3.08
C ILE A 47 4.06 3.07 2.05
N GLY A 48 4.69 2.53 1.01
CA GLY A 48 5.52 3.31 0.06
C GLY A 48 4.72 4.38 -0.68
N GLY A 49 3.54 4.04 -1.21
CA GLY A 49 2.68 5.00 -1.89
C GLY A 49 2.20 6.15 -0.99
N GLY A 50 1.72 5.82 0.21
CA GLY A 50 1.33 6.81 1.22
C GLY A 50 2.50 7.67 1.71
N THR A 51 3.70 7.10 1.83
CA THR A 51 4.91 7.83 2.20
C THR A 51 5.28 8.85 1.12
N VAL A 52 5.27 8.46 -0.16
CA VAL A 52 5.54 9.38 -1.28
C VAL A 52 4.49 10.49 -1.32
N ARG A 53 3.21 10.14 -1.21
CA ARG A 53 2.10 11.12 -1.11
C ARG A 53 2.34 12.15 -0.01
N ASP A 54 2.60 11.68 1.20
CA ASP A 54 2.74 12.53 2.38
C ASP A 54 3.94 13.48 2.24
N LEU A 55 5.05 12.99 1.69
CA LEU A 55 6.22 13.84 1.41
C LEU A 55 5.93 14.89 0.33
N LEU A 56 5.20 14.55 -0.73
CA LEU A 56 4.87 15.48 -1.82
C LEU A 56 3.97 16.64 -1.37
N ILE A 57 3.04 16.38 -0.44
CA ILE A 57 2.13 17.42 0.09
C ILE A 57 2.65 18.07 1.37
N GLY A 58 3.81 17.66 1.87
CA GLY A 58 4.40 18.19 3.11
C GLY A 58 3.74 17.70 4.40
N ASP A 59 2.98 16.61 4.36
CA ASP A 59 2.31 16.02 5.53
C ASP A 59 3.28 15.20 6.39
N THR A 60 4.15 15.89 7.13
CA THR A 60 5.21 15.28 7.93
C THR A 60 4.99 15.43 9.44
N PRO A 61 5.33 14.43 10.28
CA PRO A 61 5.87 13.12 9.92
C PRO A 61 4.86 12.27 9.12
N VAL A 62 5.33 11.38 8.24
CA VAL A 62 4.47 10.57 7.37
C VAL A 62 3.54 9.66 8.18
N ALA A 63 2.38 9.28 7.62
CA ALA A 63 1.27 8.68 8.37
C ALA A 63 1.67 7.49 9.26
N TRP A 64 2.43 6.53 8.75
CA TRP A 64 2.84 5.33 9.51
C TRP A 64 3.83 5.62 10.65
N MET A 65 4.46 6.80 10.67
CA MET A 65 5.34 7.23 11.76
C MET A 65 4.59 7.92 12.89
N ARG A 66 3.29 8.23 12.71
CA ARG A 66 2.46 8.89 13.73
C ARG A 66 1.91 7.89 14.75
N ASP A 67 1.65 6.66 14.32
CA ASP A 67 1.13 5.58 15.16
C ASP A 67 1.68 4.22 14.70
N MET A 68 1.95 3.36 15.67
CA MET A 68 2.44 1.99 15.51
C MET A 68 1.40 1.07 14.84
N GLN A 69 0.12 1.43 14.85
CA GLN A 69 -0.97 0.59 14.33
C GLN A 69 -0.73 0.13 12.88
N THR A 70 -0.30 1.03 11.99
CA THR A 70 -0.02 0.68 10.58
C THR A 70 1.12 -0.34 10.46
N CYS A 71 2.19 -0.17 11.24
CA CYS A 71 3.31 -1.11 11.28
C CYS A 71 2.87 -2.50 11.75
N LEU A 72 2.02 -2.57 12.78
CA LEU A 72 1.47 -3.83 13.28
C LEU A 72 0.56 -4.50 12.25
N ILE A 73 -0.30 -3.74 11.57
CA ILE A 73 -1.16 -4.26 10.50
C ILE A 73 -0.32 -4.92 9.42
N VAL A 74 0.73 -4.24 8.94
CA VAL A 74 1.64 -4.81 7.94
C VAL A 74 2.29 -6.08 8.45
N LEU A 75 2.85 -6.07 9.67
CA LEU A 75 3.54 -7.21 10.25
C LEU A 75 2.62 -8.42 10.36
N PHE A 76 1.44 -8.26 10.97
CA PHE A 76 0.48 -9.37 11.13
C PHE A 76 -0.03 -9.87 9.79
N THR A 77 -0.30 -8.97 8.85
CA THR A 77 -0.75 -9.34 7.49
C THR A 77 0.32 -10.14 6.75
N ALA A 78 1.58 -9.71 6.82
CA ALA A 78 2.69 -10.40 6.18
C ALA A 78 2.93 -11.78 6.81
N LEU A 79 2.95 -11.89 8.14
CA LEU A 79 3.08 -13.17 8.84
C LEU A 79 1.92 -14.12 8.48
N ALA A 80 0.67 -13.65 8.55
CA ALA A 80 -0.49 -14.43 8.16
C ALA A 80 -0.37 -14.92 6.71
N THR A 81 -0.01 -14.04 5.78
CA THR A 81 0.18 -14.40 4.37
C THR A 81 1.28 -15.45 4.18
N MET A 82 2.38 -15.35 4.93
CA MET A 82 3.46 -16.36 4.91
C MET A 82 2.98 -17.74 5.38
N PHE A 83 2.18 -17.82 6.43
CA PHE A 83 1.63 -19.08 6.97
C PHE A 83 0.57 -19.70 6.04
N PHE A 84 -0.31 -18.90 5.46
CA PHE A 84 -1.40 -19.38 4.60
C PHE A 84 -0.95 -19.79 3.19
N LYS A 85 0.33 -19.57 2.82
CA LYS A 85 0.95 -19.96 1.54
C LYS A 85 0.62 -21.39 1.11
N THR A 86 0.60 -22.33 2.05
CA THR A 86 0.48 -23.77 1.78
C THR A 86 -0.84 -24.14 1.10
N HIS A 87 -1.91 -23.34 1.24
CA HIS A 87 -3.20 -23.56 0.59
C HIS A 87 -3.38 -22.82 -0.75
N VAL A 88 -2.49 -21.89 -1.09
CA VAL A 88 -2.67 -20.98 -2.23
C VAL A 88 -1.76 -21.38 -3.38
N GLN A 89 -2.00 -22.53 -4.00
CA GLN A 89 -1.23 -22.96 -5.19
C GLN A 89 -1.61 -22.20 -6.49
N LYS A 90 -2.58 -21.26 -6.43
CA LYS A 90 -2.98 -20.36 -7.55
C LYS A 90 -2.48 -18.91 -7.36
N LEU A 91 -1.17 -18.76 -7.18
CA LEU A 91 -0.52 -17.50 -6.74
C LEU A 91 -0.65 -16.31 -7.71
N LYS A 92 -0.87 -16.53 -9.00
CA LYS A 92 -0.94 -15.44 -10.01
C LYS A 92 -2.23 -14.61 -9.93
N ILE A 93 -3.38 -15.25 -9.72
CA ILE A 93 -4.68 -14.56 -9.63
C ILE A 93 -4.75 -13.71 -8.36
N THR A 94 -4.18 -14.24 -7.27
CA THR A 94 -4.13 -13.60 -5.96
C THR A 94 -3.37 -12.27 -6.00
N LEU A 95 -2.22 -12.25 -6.68
CA LEU A 95 -1.42 -11.03 -6.84
C LEU A 95 -2.19 -9.91 -7.56
N PHE A 96 -2.73 -10.21 -8.74
CA PHE A 96 -3.45 -9.24 -9.55
C PHE A 96 -4.68 -8.65 -8.84
N LEU A 97 -5.39 -9.50 -8.07
CA LEU A 97 -6.55 -9.07 -7.29
C LEU A 97 -6.15 -8.07 -6.21
N PHE A 98 -5.17 -8.40 -5.37
CA PHE A 98 -4.75 -7.53 -4.28
C PHE A 98 -4.06 -6.25 -4.78
N ASP A 99 -3.34 -6.29 -5.90
CA ASP A 99 -2.77 -5.08 -6.52
C ASP A 99 -3.87 -4.14 -7.00
N SER A 100 -4.88 -4.67 -7.70
CA SER A 100 -6.00 -3.86 -8.20
C SER A 100 -6.81 -3.24 -7.05
N MET A 101 -7.01 -3.99 -5.96
CA MET A 101 -7.64 -3.47 -4.75
C MET A 101 -6.80 -2.35 -4.11
N GLY A 102 -5.50 -2.58 -3.90
CA GLY A 102 -4.58 -1.60 -3.32
C GLY A 102 -4.52 -0.32 -4.14
N LEU A 103 -4.38 -0.43 -5.46
CA LEU A 103 -4.39 0.69 -6.42
C LEU A 103 -5.65 1.54 -6.29
N GLY A 104 -6.84 0.92 -6.31
CA GLY A 104 -8.11 1.64 -6.21
C GLY A 104 -8.28 2.34 -4.87
N LEU A 105 -8.03 1.64 -3.76
CA LEU A 105 -8.20 2.16 -2.41
C LEU A 105 -7.23 3.33 -2.15
N PHE A 106 -5.94 3.18 -2.46
CA PHE A 106 -4.96 4.25 -2.24
C PHE A 106 -5.09 5.42 -3.20
N THR A 107 -5.58 5.19 -4.42
CA THR A 107 -5.93 6.30 -5.32
C THR A 107 -7.03 7.16 -4.72
N MET A 108 -8.07 6.53 -4.16
CA MET A 108 -9.16 7.24 -3.48
C MET A 108 -8.64 8.02 -2.26
N VAL A 109 -7.83 7.40 -1.39
CA VAL A 109 -7.26 8.09 -0.22
C VAL A 109 -6.36 9.26 -0.64
N GLY A 110 -5.54 9.09 -1.69
CA GLY A 110 -4.68 10.14 -2.22
C GLY A 110 -5.47 11.34 -2.76
N ILE A 111 -6.57 11.11 -3.49
CA ILE A 111 -7.48 12.17 -3.95
C ILE A 111 -8.10 12.90 -2.77
N LEU A 112 -8.65 12.16 -1.79
CA LEU A 112 -9.29 12.74 -0.61
C LEU A 112 -8.30 13.61 0.19
N LYS A 113 -7.07 13.13 0.35
CA LYS A 113 -6.02 13.89 1.04
C LYS A 113 -5.61 15.13 0.25
N GLY A 114 -5.49 15.03 -1.08
CA GLY A 114 -5.23 16.19 -1.94
C GLY A 114 -6.32 17.27 -1.83
N ILE A 115 -7.60 16.86 -1.79
CA ILE A 115 -8.73 17.77 -1.57
C ILE A 115 -8.66 18.42 -0.19
N ALA A 116 -8.33 17.65 0.85
CA ALA A 116 -8.17 18.17 2.21
C ALA A 116 -7.03 19.20 2.33
N PHE A 117 -5.99 19.08 1.49
CA PHE A 117 -4.90 20.05 1.38
C PHE A 117 -5.23 21.26 0.47
N GLY A 118 -6.47 21.36 -0.02
CA GLY A 118 -6.91 22.48 -0.86
C GLY A 118 -6.26 22.50 -2.25
N LEU A 119 -5.77 21.36 -2.73
CA LEU A 119 -5.14 21.26 -4.05
C LEU A 119 -6.19 21.33 -5.17
N ASN A 120 -5.75 21.79 -6.35
CA ASN A 120 -6.60 21.81 -7.53
C ASN A 120 -7.02 20.39 -7.95
N PRO A 121 -8.24 20.17 -8.47
CA PRO A 121 -8.73 18.85 -8.88
C PRO A 121 -7.77 18.06 -9.79
N GLY A 122 -7.08 18.72 -10.73
CA GLY A 122 -6.10 18.04 -11.59
C GLY A 122 -4.91 17.49 -10.81
N ILE A 123 -4.44 18.23 -9.79
CA ILE A 123 -3.36 17.81 -8.90
C ILE A 123 -3.83 16.68 -7.99
N CYS A 124 -5.07 16.73 -7.50
CA CYS A 124 -5.64 15.65 -6.68
C CYS A 124 -5.68 14.32 -7.43
N ILE A 125 -6.04 14.33 -8.73
CA ILE A 125 -6.01 13.13 -9.57
C ILE A 125 -4.58 12.60 -9.70
N ALA A 126 -3.61 13.45 -10.02
CA ALA A 126 -2.21 13.06 -10.15
C ALA A 126 -1.62 12.53 -8.82
N LEU A 127 -1.94 13.18 -7.71
CA LEU A 127 -1.51 12.75 -6.38
C LEU A 127 -2.14 11.39 -6.01
N GLY A 128 -3.43 11.20 -6.33
CA GLY A 128 -4.12 9.93 -6.18
C GLY A 128 -3.43 8.80 -6.93
N THR A 129 -3.17 8.99 -8.23
CA THR A 129 -2.53 7.96 -9.06
C THR A 129 -1.11 7.64 -8.57
N ILE A 130 -0.34 8.65 -8.14
CA ILE A 130 0.97 8.45 -7.50
C ILE A 130 0.83 7.62 -6.23
N THR A 131 -0.13 7.96 -5.35
CA THR A 131 -0.36 7.24 -4.09
C THR A 131 -0.69 5.77 -4.34
N GLY A 132 -1.55 5.49 -5.33
CA GLY A 132 -1.92 4.13 -5.71
C GLY A 132 -0.75 3.33 -6.28
N CYS A 133 -0.05 3.88 -7.28
CA CYS A 133 0.92 3.11 -8.07
C CYS A 133 2.27 2.90 -7.35
N PHE A 134 2.71 3.86 -6.53
CA PHE A 134 4.09 3.84 -6.02
C PHE A 134 4.40 2.67 -5.08
N GLY A 135 3.41 2.12 -4.36
CA GLY A 135 3.61 0.91 -3.57
C GLY A 135 4.10 -0.27 -4.43
N GLY A 136 3.41 -0.55 -5.54
CA GLY A 136 3.78 -1.59 -6.50
C GLY A 136 5.09 -1.26 -7.25
N ILE A 137 5.30 -0.01 -7.64
CA ILE A 137 6.54 0.42 -8.32
C ILE A 137 7.76 0.18 -7.43
N ILE A 138 7.71 0.58 -6.15
CA ILE A 138 8.81 0.39 -5.20
C ILE A 138 9.07 -1.11 -5.01
N ARG A 139 8.02 -1.91 -4.79
CA ARG A 139 8.10 -3.37 -4.69
C ARG A 139 8.83 -3.97 -5.88
N ASP A 140 8.35 -3.70 -7.09
CA ASP A 140 8.83 -4.33 -8.31
C ASP A 140 10.27 -3.92 -8.62
N THR A 141 10.62 -2.65 -8.36
CA THR A 141 11.97 -2.13 -8.51
C THR A 141 12.95 -2.79 -7.53
N LEU A 142 12.58 -2.91 -6.25
CA LEU A 142 13.40 -3.57 -5.23
C LEU A 142 13.59 -5.07 -5.50
N LEU A 143 12.63 -5.71 -6.16
CA LEU A 143 12.71 -7.10 -6.62
C LEU A 143 13.42 -7.25 -7.98
N ASN A 144 13.97 -6.16 -8.53
CA ASN A 144 14.63 -6.10 -9.82
C ASN A 144 13.76 -6.62 -10.98
N THR A 145 12.52 -6.13 -11.02
CA THR A 145 11.53 -6.47 -12.03
C THR A 145 10.94 -5.20 -12.63
N ILE A 146 10.55 -5.27 -13.90
CA ILE A 146 9.82 -4.16 -14.53
C ILE A 146 8.48 -4.02 -13.80
N PRO A 147 8.12 -2.81 -13.31
CA PRO A 147 6.83 -2.59 -12.65
C PRO A 147 5.65 -3.00 -13.52
N LEU A 148 4.57 -3.46 -12.88
CA LEU A 148 3.35 -3.87 -13.58
C LEU A 148 2.60 -2.70 -14.25
N VAL A 149 2.83 -1.48 -13.77
CA VAL A 149 2.25 -0.21 -14.25
C VAL A 149 3.26 0.61 -15.03
#